data_AF-A0A6J6GTI9-F1
#
_entry.id   AF-A0A6J6GTI9-F1
#
_cell.length_a   1.000
_cell.length_b   1.000
_cell.length_c   1.000
_cell.angle_alpha   90.00
_cell.angle_beta   90.00
_cell.angle_gamma   90.00
#
_symmetry.space_group_name_H-M   'P 1'
#
loop_
_entity.id
_entity.type
_entity.pdbx_description
1 polymer ?
#
loop_
_entity_poly.entity_id
_entity_poly.type
_entity_poly.pdbx_seq_one_letter_code
_entity_poly.pdbx_strand_id
1 'polypeptide(L)'
;MRKLMLLTLLLLNLSILPSWAADSVIIDRISQAEAEELDIQIPFDVPPGFHAVEIEVYDDSGTLSSQEIVFCKNLAGEIRWDNICPDVTELWAYEDLIKITEREKLPSYSPAQEPEKSKDLQVAAFAALAALSIAGAAKEKESKENEEQPEDEGKEQEDLASVDSGKLTLIKRDPGRGDLSQTWQNPFTDESDYIFITAAHKASGYSPLLARTLADGSYLRAIFGSFAGFLYPVSILLGLLALINVGAQAMAPALAIVLAIIVVGILDSFAGFTAAAIFFFGIFITGNMSTRHELLTTAGLMVIFFAPALLASAVRPFRRLVSNGDEGWERITDYALAILLTGWAVEKMVNALNGLASVQLAITFQATTIAIWSAILVGIRIALEDVSTYHYPVRLQAVTAKLQEPDQYQKIISLMIKTFIFIMLAVPFVGFTIQMILGTALFIFPSIANMTFAKKLPKFPNIHWLIPKGAFKIVAMVFVGYVFSNWVQGLFSNPQTFLSWSFVVLTFPGIFFAVLGWIAKTPEKSWREYRNGQIAYRILGVAVFLLVVQIVRGVDLTAWL
;
A
#
# COMPACT_ATOMS: atom_id res chain seq x y z
N MET A 1 -29.49 23.44 1.43
CA MET A 1 -29.79 22.37 0.44
C MET A 1 -28.58 21.50 0.07
N ARG A 2 -27.41 22.02 -0.32
CA ARG A 2 -26.17 21.20 -0.55
C ARG A 2 -25.70 20.37 0.65
N LYS A 3 -25.91 20.84 1.88
CA LYS A 3 -25.58 20.10 3.12
C LYS A 3 -26.52 18.92 3.41
N LEU A 4 -27.75 18.92 2.86
CA LEU A 4 -28.68 17.79 3.00
C LEU A 4 -28.35 16.67 2.01
N MET A 5 -27.92 17.04 0.80
CA MET A 5 -27.59 16.09 -0.27
C MET A 5 -26.31 15.27 0.01
N LEU A 6 -25.31 15.88 0.65
CA LEU A 6 -24.08 15.21 1.13
C LEU A 6 -24.36 14.28 2.31
N LEU A 7 -25.36 14.60 3.13
CA LEU A 7 -25.80 13.75 4.24
C LEU A 7 -26.58 12.51 3.73
N THR A 8 -27.38 12.65 2.67
CA THR A 8 -28.03 11.51 1.99
C THR A 8 -27.05 10.60 1.25
N LEU A 9 -25.93 11.13 0.72
CA LEU A 9 -24.84 10.32 0.17
C LEU A 9 -24.02 9.62 1.26
N LEU A 10 -23.93 10.22 2.45
CA LEU A 10 -23.36 9.60 3.64
C LEU A 10 -24.26 8.46 4.17
N LEU A 11 -25.59 8.61 4.09
CA LEU A 11 -26.59 7.63 4.56
C LEU A 11 -26.82 6.46 3.60
N LEU A 12 -26.74 6.65 2.28
CA LEU A 12 -26.82 5.55 1.30
C LEU A 12 -25.59 4.63 1.29
N ASN A 13 -24.44 5.09 1.80
CA ASN A 13 -23.26 4.25 2.03
C ASN A 13 -23.37 3.40 3.32
N LEU A 14 -24.43 3.61 4.11
CA LEU A 14 -24.63 3.03 5.45
C LEU A 14 -25.82 2.06 5.53
N SER A 15 -26.56 1.81 4.46
CA SER A 15 -27.65 0.82 4.46
C SER A 15 -27.32 -0.42 3.63
N ILE A 16 -26.63 -1.36 4.30
CA ILE A 16 -27.00 -2.78 4.36
C ILE A 16 -27.02 -3.51 3.01
N LEU A 17 -25.88 -4.10 2.65
CA LEU A 17 -25.89 -5.51 2.26
C LEU A 17 -24.74 -6.19 3.00
N PRO A 18 -25.03 -7.12 3.91
CA PRO A 18 -24.02 -8.08 4.36
C PRO A 18 -23.65 -8.92 3.14
N SER A 19 -22.35 -9.06 2.85
CA SER A 19 -21.90 -10.29 2.20
C SER A 19 -22.08 -11.38 3.25
N TRP A 20 -23.24 -12.03 3.23
CA TRP A 20 -23.41 -13.27 3.96
C TRP A 20 -22.36 -14.21 3.38
N ALA A 21 -21.40 -14.64 4.22
CA ALA A 21 -20.74 -15.91 3.99
C ALA A 21 -21.87 -16.93 4.00
N ALA A 22 -22.31 -17.34 2.81
CA ALA A 22 -23.28 -18.40 2.70
C ALA A 22 -22.52 -19.66 3.10
N ASP A 23 -22.91 -20.30 4.20
CA ASP A 23 -22.60 -21.71 4.39
C ASP A 23 -23.15 -22.41 3.16
N SER A 24 -22.25 -22.92 2.32
CA SER A 24 -22.63 -23.55 1.07
C SER A 24 -23.29 -24.87 1.41
N VAL A 25 -24.62 -24.88 1.50
CA VAL A 25 -25.40 -26.12 1.53
C VAL A 25 -25.21 -26.78 0.17
N ILE A 26 -24.39 -27.82 0.12
CA ILE A 26 -23.98 -28.47 -1.13
C ILE A 26 -25.13 -29.32 -1.70
N ILE A 27 -25.98 -29.90 -0.84
CA ILE A 27 -27.08 -30.79 -1.22
C ILE A 27 -28.23 -30.67 -0.19
N ASP A 28 -29.46 -30.40 -0.65
CA ASP A 28 -30.61 -30.10 0.22
C ASP A 28 -31.55 -31.30 0.44
N ARG A 29 -31.86 -32.12 -0.58
CA ARG A 29 -32.71 -33.32 -0.43
C ARG A 29 -32.31 -34.43 -1.40
N ILE A 30 -32.01 -35.61 -0.86
CA ILE A 30 -31.69 -36.82 -1.63
C ILE A 30 -32.57 -37.99 -1.18
N SER A 31 -32.86 -38.91 -2.09
CA SER A 31 -33.58 -40.14 -1.74
C SER A 31 -32.67 -41.10 -0.96
N GLN A 32 -33.28 -42.03 -0.22
CA GLN A 32 -32.53 -43.04 0.54
C GLN A 32 -31.59 -43.89 -0.34
N ALA A 33 -31.96 -44.12 -1.60
CA ALA A 33 -31.13 -44.84 -2.56
C ALA A 33 -29.93 -44.02 -3.05
N GLU A 34 -30.07 -42.69 -3.18
CA GLU A 34 -28.96 -41.79 -3.55
C GLU A 34 -27.99 -41.57 -2.37
N ALA A 35 -28.46 -41.68 -1.13
CA ALA A 35 -27.62 -41.58 0.06
C ALA A 35 -26.66 -42.77 0.22
N GLU A 36 -27.00 -43.96 -0.30
CA GLU A 36 -26.14 -45.16 -0.24
C GLU A 36 -24.92 -45.07 -1.18
N GLU A 37 -24.99 -44.26 -2.25
CA GLU A 37 -23.93 -44.07 -3.25
C GLU A 37 -23.35 -42.64 -3.26
N LEU A 38 -23.50 -41.90 -2.16
CA LEU A 38 -23.16 -40.47 -2.11
C LEU A 38 -21.65 -40.21 -2.32
N ASP A 39 -21.29 -39.66 -3.48
CA ASP A 39 -19.93 -39.16 -3.77
C ASP A 39 -19.81 -37.68 -3.41
N ILE A 40 -19.09 -37.37 -2.34
CA ILE A 40 -18.87 -36.00 -1.86
C ILE A 40 -17.71 -35.37 -2.64
N GLN A 41 -18.04 -34.58 -3.66
CA GLN A 41 -17.05 -33.79 -4.39
C GLN A 41 -16.83 -32.45 -3.71
N ILE A 42 -15.66 -32.29 -3.08
CA ILE A 42 -15.26 -31.01 -2.49
C ILE A 42 -14.98 -30.00 -3.61
N PRO A 43 -15.61 -28.81 -3.59
CA PRO A 43 -15.39 -27.79 -4.59
C PRO A 43 -13.91 -27.38 -4.73
N PHE A 44 -13.50 -27.03 -5.95
CA PHE A 44 -12.10 -26.68 -6.24
C PHE A 44 -11.64 -25.40 -5.52
N ASP A 45 -12.57 -24.49 -5.25
CA ASP A 45 -12.37 -23.21 -4.56
C ASP A 45 -12.18 -23.33 -3.05
N VAL A 46 -12.46 -24.50 -2.45
CA VAL A 46 -12.15 -24.74 -1.03
C VAL A 46 -10.65 -24.51 -0.78
N PRO A 47 -10.25 -23.63 0.15
CA PRO A 47 -8.84 -23.31 0.36
C PRO A 47 -8.08 -24.50 0.98
N PRO A 48 -6.75 -24.58 0.85
CA PRO A 48 -5.95 -25.56 1.59
C PRO A 48 -6.10 -25.34 3.11
N GLY A 49 -6.24 -26.42 3.87
CA GLY A 49 -6.62 -26.31 5.27
C GLY A 49 -7.18 -27.60 5.84
N PHE A 50 -7.50 -27.55 7.13
CA PHE A 50 -8.32 -28.55 7.81
C PHE A 50 -9.78 -28.11 7.69
N HIS A 51 -10.63 -29.04 7.26
CA HIS A 51 -12.04 -28.81 6.97
C HIS A 51 -12.88 -29.93 7.54
N ALA A 52 -14.17 -29.68 7.66
CA ALA A 52 -15.15 -30.67 8.05
C ALA A 52 -16.35 -30.61 7.11
N VAL A 53 -16.90 -31.77 6.78
CA VAL A 53 -18.21 -31.90 6.16
C VAL A 53 -19.17 -32.34 7.24
N GLU A 54 -20.16 -31.50 7.53
CA GLU A 54 -21.28 -31.89 8.39
C GLU A 54 -22.41 -32.46 7.53
N ILE A 55 -22.80 -33.70 7.82
CA ILE A 55 -23.91 -34.38 7.17
C ILE A 55 -25.06 -34.43 8.16
N GLU A 56 -26.06 -33.59 7.94
CA GLU A 56 -27.29 -33.58 8.71
C GLU A 56 -28.41 -34.35 7.99
N VAL A 57 -28.98 -35.35 8.67
CA VAL A 57 -30.23 -36.00 8.28
C VAL A 57 -31.36 -35.34 9.06
N TYR A 58 -32.35 -34.79 8.39
CA TYR A 58 -33.47 -34.08 9.02
C TYR A 58 -34.82 -34.52 8.45
N ASP A 59 -35.90 -34.39 9.23
CA ASP A 59 -37.29 -34.57 8.80
C ASP A 59 -38.13 -33.30 9.04
N ASP A 60 -39.45 -33.38 8.82
CA ASP A 60 -40.39 -32.26 9.03
C ASP A 60 -40.48 -31.78 10.51
N SER A 61 -39.84 -32.48 11.45
CA SER A 61 -39.80 -32.19 12.88
C SER A 61 -38.43 -31.72 13.39
N GLY A 62 -37.37 -31.78 12.57
CA GLY A 62 -36.02 -31.27 12.87
C GLY A 62 -34.88 -32.21 12.47
N THR A 63 -33.66 -31.92 12.92
CA THR A 63 -32.46 -32.73 12.65
C THR A 63 -32.50 -34.05 13.43
N LEU A 64 -32.53 -35.18 12.72
CA LEU A 64 -32.57 -36.54 13.24
C LEU A 64 -31.17 -37.07 13.62
N SER A 65 -30.14 -36.72 12.84
CA SER A 65 -28.76 -37.16 13.05
C SER A 65 -27.80 -36.19 12.37
N SER A 66 -26.68 -35.85 13.02
CA SER A 66 -25.56 -35.13 12.40
C SER A 66 -24.31 -36.00 12.51
N GLN A 67 -23.53 -36.08 11.43
CA GLN A 67 -22.22 -36.71 11.41
C GLN A 67 -21.20 -35.76 10.78
N GLU A 68 -20.08 -35.56 11.48
CA GLU A 68 -18.96 -34.76 11.01
C GLU A 68 -17.87 -35.65 10.39
N ILE A 69 -17.46 -35.35 9.17
CA ILE A 69 -16.35 -36.00 8.48
C ILE A 69 -15.25 -34.95 8.27
N VAL A 70 -14.15 -35.11 9.01
CA VAL A 70 -12.99 -34.23 8.88
C VAL A 70 -12.11 -34.66 7.70
N PHE A 71 -11.57 -33.68 6.98
CA PHE A 71 -10.60 -33.90 5.91
C PHE A 71 -9.64 -32.71 5.86
N CYS A 72 -8.46 -32.91 5.26
CA CYS A 72 -7.56 -31.79 4.98
C CYS A 72 -7.27 -31.70 3.49
N LYS A 73 -7.07 -30.47 3.00
CA LYS A 73 -6.63 -30.17 1.63
C LYS A 73 -5.21 -29.64 1.71
N ASN A 74 -4.28 -30.35 1.06
CA ASN A 74 -2.87 -29.97 1.07
C ASN A 74 -2.58 -28.77 0.16
N LEU A 75 -1.35 -28.23 0.20
CA LEU A 75 -0.94 -27.10 -0.63
C LEU A 75 -0.88 -27.41 -2.14
N ALA A 76 -0.88 -28.70 -2.50
CA ALA A 76 -0.97 -29.14 -3.89
C ALA A 76 -2.42 -29.22 -4.41
N GLY A 77 -3.41 -29.09 -3.53
CA GLY A 77 -4.84 -29.17 -3.85
C GLY A 77 -5.44 -30.59 -3.74
N GLU A 78 -4.68 -31.56 -3.23
CA GLU A 78 -5.16 -32.93 -3.01
C GLU A 78 -5.96 -33.00 -1.69
N ILE A 79 -7.08 -33.72 -1.73
CA ILE A 79 -7.94 -33.98 -0.56
C ILE A 79 -7.46 -35.24 0.14
N ARG A 80 -7.31 -35.15 1.46
CA ARG A 80 -6.83 -36.20 2.36
C ARG A 80 -7.87 -36.45 3.45
N TRP A 81 -8.64 -37.52 3.27
CA TRP A 81 -9.72 -37.92 4.18
C TRP A 81 -9.22 -38.54 5.50
N ASP A 82 -7.93 -38.87 5.59
CA ASP A 82 -7.28 -39.24 6.85
C ASP A 82 -6.97 -38.03 7.75
N ASN A 83 -7.24 -36.81 7.26
CA ASN A 83 -7.01 -35.55 7.94
C ASN A 83 -5.53 -35.30 8.32
N ILE A 84 -4.59 -35.88 7.55
CA ILE A 84 -3.15 -35.73 7.76
C ILE A 84 -2.52 -34.95 6.60
N CYS A 85 -2.22 -33.67 6.83
CA CYS A 85 -1.55 -32.77 5.89
C CYS A 85 -0.29 -32.17 6.53
N PRO A 86 0.91 -32.71 6.28
CA PRO A 86 2.15 -32.25 6.93
C PRO A 86 2.64 -30.88 6.43
N ASP A 87 2.13 -30.43 5.28
CA ASP A 87 2.48 -29.18 4.61
C ASP A 87 1.55 -28.02 4.99
N VAL A 88 0.52 -28.28 5.81
CA VAL A 88 -0.50 -27.31 6.22
C VAL A 88 -0.56 -27.27 7.75
N THR A 89 -0.66 -26.07 8.28
CA THR A 89 -0.90 -25.78 9.71
C THR A 89 -2.28 -25.19 9.92
N GLU A 90 -2.88 -25.49 11.07
CA GLU A 90 -4.15 -24.91 11.48
C GLU A 90 -4.02 -23.38 11.64
N LEU A 91 -4.99 -22.63 11.12
CA LEU A 91 -5.05 -21.18 11.29
C LEU A 91 -5.69 -20.86 12.65
N TRP A 92 -4.91 -20.28 13.54
CA TRP A 92 -5.32 -20.05 14.92
C TRP A 92 -6.18 -18.79 15.04
N ALA A 93 -7.11 -18.81 16.00
CA ALA A 93 -7.91 -17.66 16.35
C ALA A 93 -7.05 -16.55 17.00
N TYR A 94 -7.54 -15.31 16.91
CA TYR A 94 -6.86 -14.14 17.44
C TYR A 94 -6.57 -14.25 18.94
N GLU A 95 -7.52 -14.78 19.71
CA GLU A 95 -7.47 -14.93 21.16
C GLU A 95 -6.36 -15.87 21.62
N ASP A 96 -5.96 -16.83 20.79
CA ASP A 96 -4.90 -17.77 21.11
C ASP A 96 -3.54 -17.25 20.66
N LEU A 97 -3.47 -16.61 19.50
CA LEU A 97 -2.24 -15.98 19.01
C LEU A 97 -1.74 -14.86 19.93
N ILE A 98 -2.63 -14.06 20.52
CA ILE A 98 -2.23 -12.95 21.40
C ILE A 98 -1.63 -13.43 22.74
N LYS A 99 -1.90 -14.67 23.15
CA LYS A 99 -1.34 -15.26 24.38
C LYS A 99 0.11 -15.70 24.19
N ILE A 100 0.57 -15.86 22.96
CA ILE A 100 1.90 -16.34 22.64
C ILE A 100 2.91 -15.20 22.74
N THR A 101 3.87 -15.32 23.66
CA THR A 101 4.94 -14.34 23.88
C THR A 101 6.30 -14.76 23.32
N GLU A 102 6.39 -15.97 22.75
CA GLU A 102 7.61 -16.51 22.16
C GLU A 102 7.37 -16.81 20.68
N ARG A 103 8.20 -16.25 19.80
CA ARG A 103 8.09 -16.40 18.34
C ARG A 103 8.13 -17.86 17.91
N GLU A 104 8.96 -18.68 18.55
CA GLU A 104 9.11 -20.11 18.23
C GLU A 104 7.84 -20.92 18.50
N LYS A 105 6.96 -20.43 19.38
CA LYS A 105 5.66 -21.05 19.67
C LYS A 105 4.56 -20.61 18.72
N LEU A 106 4.82 -19.63 17.83
CA LEU A 106 3.83 -19.21 16.85
C LEU A 106 3.66 -20.30 15.79
N PRO A 107 2.41 -20.62 15.41
CA PRO A 107 2.15 -21.52 14.30
C PRO A 107 2.83 -21.03 13.02
N SER A 108 3.40 -21.96 12.24
CA SER A 108 3.94 -21.59 10.93
C SER A 108 2.81 -21.16 9.99
N TYR A 109 3.18 -20.36 9.00
CA TYR A 109 2.25 -19.82 8.01
C TYR A 109 2.84 -19.92 6.61
N SER A 110 2.05 -20.43 5.68
CA SER A 110 2.36 -20.45 4.25
C SER A 110 1.32 -19.60 3.50
N PRO A 111 1.74 -18.61 2.67
CA PRO A 111 0.81 -17.82 1.85
C PRO A 111 -0.09 -18.66 0.94
N ALA A 112 0.32 -19.88 0.59
CA ALA A 112 -0.47 -20.80 -0.22
C ALA A 112 -1.69 -21.39 0.52
N GLN A 113 -1.76 -21.30 1.85
CA GLN A 113 -2.93 -21.73 2.65
C GLN A 113 -4.12 -20.78 2.48
N GLU A 114 -3.85 -19.48 2.32
CA GLU A 114 -4.87 -18.46 2.03
C GLU A 114 -4.66 -17.91 0.60
N PRO A 115 -4.92 -18.70 -0.46
CA PRO A 115 -4.59 -18.32 -1.83
C PRO A 115 -5.34 -17.07 -2.30
N GLU A 116 -6.57 -16.85 -1.86
CA GLU A 116 -7.33 -15.64 -2.19
C GLU A 116 -6.75 -14.38 -1.57
N LYS A 117 -6.33 -14.45 -0.30
CA LYS A 117 -5.66 -13.35 0.40
C LYS A 117 -4.31 -13.06 -0.24
N SER A 118 -3.54 -14.09 -0.58
CA SER A 118 -2.27 -13.95 -1.28
C SER A 118 -2.45 -13.37 -2.69
N LYS A 119 -3.48 -13.80 -3.42
CA LYS A 119 -3.89 -13.22 -4.71
C LYS A 119 -4.16 -11.74 -4.56
N ASP A 120 -5.02 -11.36 -3.62
CA ASP A 120 -5.40 -9.99 -3.34
C ASP A 120 -4.18 -9.11 -2.98
N LEU A 121 -3.25 -9.63 -2.18
CA LEU A 121 -1.98 -8.95 -1.88
C LEU A 121 -1.11 -8.75 -3.13
N GLN A 122 -1.01 -9.75 -4.02
CA GLN A 122 -0.27 -9.62 -5.28
C GLN A 122 -0.91 -8.57 -6.21
N VAL A 123 -2.24 -8.57 -6.34
CA VAL A 123 -2.98 -7.57 -7.13
C VAL A 123 -2.77 -6.17 -6.56
N ALA A 124 -2.86 -6.02 -5.24
CA ALA A 124 -2.63 -4.75 -4.56
C ALA A 124 -1.19 -4.25 -4.75
N ALA A 125 -0.19 -5.11 -4.56
CA ALA A 125 1.21 -4.79 -4.80
C ALA A 125 1.45 -4.37 -6.25
N PHE A 126 0.91 -5.12 -7.21
CA PHE A 126 0.96 -4.78 -8.62
C PHE A 126 0.36 -3.40 -8.91
N ALA A 127 -0.86 -3.14 -8.42
CA ALA A 127 -1.54 -1.86 -8.64
C ALA A 127 -0.81 -0.68 -7.98
N ALA A 128 -0.22 -0.89 -6.79
CA ALA A 128 0.58 0.11 -6.10
C ALA A 128 1.87 0.43 -6.86
N LEU A 129 2.64 -0.59 -7.26
CA LEU A 129 3.85 -0.41 -8.08
C LEU A 129 3.48 0.33 -9.37
N ALA A 130 2.45 -0.17 -10.06
CA ALA A 130 1.95 0.43 -11.26
C ALA A 130 1.62 1.90 -11.04
N ALA A 131 0.83 2.28 -10.03
CA ALA A 131 0.47 3.67 -9.74
C ALA A 131 1.69 4.60 -9.69
N LEU A 132 2.76 4.18 -9.00
CA LEU A 132 3.98 4.95 -8.78
C LEU A 132 4.78 5.23 -10.08
N SER A 133 4.76 4.33 -11.06
CA SER A 133 5.62 4.40 -12.27
C SER A 133 5.27 5.38 -13.39
N ILE A 134 4.06 5.94 -13.42
CA ILE A 134 3.63 6.90 -14.48
C ILE A 134 3.20 8.24 -13.86
N ALA A 135 3.15 8.35 -12.53
CA ALA A 135 2.81 9.59 -11.84
C ALA A 135 3.78 10.74 -12.20
N GLY A 136 5.04 10.42 -12.56
CA GLY A 136 6.02 11.39 -13.07
C GLY A 136 5.64 12.05 -14.40
N ALA A 137 4.91 11.37 -15.29
CA ALA A 137 4.59 11.89 -16.63
C ALA A 137 3.39 12.86 -16.67
N ALA A 138 2.59 12.92 -15.60
CA ALA A 138 1.37 13.73 -15.54
C ALA A 138 1.48 14.99 -14.66
N LYS A 139 2.47 15.04 -13.74
CA LYS A 139 2.67 16.16 -12.80
C LYS A 139 3.37 17.37 -13.43
N GLU A 140 3.89 17.25 -14.64
CA GLU A 140 4.80 18.24 -15.22
C GLU A 140 4.11 19.50 -15.80
N LYS A 141 2.77 19.54 -15.91
CA LYS A 141 2.06 20.66 -16.56
C LYS A 141 1.29 21.59 -15.63
N GLU A 142 0.83 21.16 -14.45
CA GLU A 142 0.01 22.02 -13.57
C GLU A 142 0.83 23.08 -12.79
N SER A 143 2.15 22.96 -12.75
CA SER A 143 3.03 23.92 -12.05
C SER A 143 3.73 24.94 -12.97
N LYS A 144 3.42 24.96 -14.28
CA LYS A 144 4.12 25.79 -15.28
C LYS A 144 3.34 27.04 -15.75
N GLU A 145 2.25 27.44 -15.10
CA GLU A 145 1.47 28.61 -15.56
C GLU A 145 2.01 29.98 -15.10
N ASN A 146 3.14 30.07 -14.40
CA ASN A 146 3.82 31.35 -14.18
C ASN A 146 5.34 31.20 -14.24
N GLU A 147 5.96 32.09 -15.02
CA GLU A 147 7.39 32.33 -15.25
C GLU A 147 8.02 31.68 -16.50
N GLU A 148 8.31 32.53 -17.49
CA GLU A 148 9.17 32.28 -18.65
C GLU A 148 10.60 31.97 -18.20
N GLN A 149 11.02 30.71 -18.28
CA GLN A 149 12.43 30.29 -18.29
C GLN A 149 12.59 29.03 -19.15
N PRO A 150 13.77 28.83 -19.77
CA PRO A 150 13.93 28.00 -20.97
C PRO A 150 13.69 26.52 -20.70
N GLU A 151 13.23 25.86 -21.76
CA GLU A 151 13.00 24.42 -21.87
C GLU A 151 14.25 23.64 -21.40
N ASP A 152 14.13 22.97 -20.26
CA ASP A 152 15.09 21.94 -19.83
C ASP A 152 14.40 20.58 -19.96
N GLU A 153 14.86 19.84 -20.97
CA GLU A 153 14.29 18.58 -21.45
C GLU A 153 14.70 17.42 -20.53
N GLY A 154 13.70 16.63 -20.11
CA GLY A 154 13.90 15.21 -19.78
C GLY A 154 14.25 14.89 -18.34
N LYS A 155 13.28 15.03 -17.42
CA LYS A 155 13.43 14.45 -16.07
C LYS A 155 13.00 12.99 -16.07
N GLU A 156 13.93 12.14 -15.68
CA GLU A 156 13.84 10.69 -15.77
C GLU A 156 12.71 10.13 -14.91
N GLN A 157 11.98 9.19 -15.50
CA GLN A 157 10.91 8.43 -14.92
C GLN A 157 11.50 7.51 -13.84
N GLU A 158 11.46 7.91 -12.57
CA GLU A 158 11.92 7.08 -11.46
C GLU A 158 10.87 6.04 -11.03
N ASP A 159 11.37 4.83 -10.80
CA ASP A 159 10.66 3.57 -10.99
C ASP A 159 9.66 3.14 -9.91
N LEU A 160 8.72 2.33 -10.41
CA LEU A 160 7.80 1.35 -9.81
C LEU A 160 7.96 0.96 -8.33
N ALA A 161 9.16 0.88 -7.75
CA ALA A 161 9.37 0.38 -6.37
C ALA A 161 10.08 1.35 -5.43
N SER A 162 10.41 2.58 -5.86
CA SER A 162 10.60 3.64 -4.87
C SER A 162 9.21 4.09 -4.42
N VAL A 163 9.01 4.18 -3.11
CA VAL A 163 8.09 5.16 -2.56
C VAL A 163 8.66 6.52 -2.97
N ASP A 164 8.45 6.91 -4.22
CA ASP A 164 8.73 8.25 -4.74
C ASP A 164 7.64 9.14 -4.16
N SER A 165 7.88 9.49 -2.91
CA SER A 165 7.18 10.54 -2.19
C SER A 165 7.26 11.80 -3.05
N GLY A 166 6.12 12.21 -3.61
CA GLY A 166 6.07 13.38 -4.49
C GLY A 166 6.83 14.54 -3.88
N LYS A 167 7.65 15.22 -4.70
CA LYS A 167 8.42 16.40 -4.29
C LYS A 167 7.53 17.33 -3.47
N LEU A 168 7.98 17.72 -2.26
CA LEU A 168 7.31 18.76 -1.49
C LEU A 168 7.30 20.03 -2.35
N THR A 169 6.12 20.40 -2.82
CA THR A 169 5.97 21.56 -3.70
C THR A 169 6.25 22.82 -2.89
N LEU A 170 7.29 23.55 -3.30
CA LEU A 170 7.58 24.88 -2.79
C LEU A 170 6.58 25.86 -3.40
N ILE A 171 5.75 26.45 -2.55
CA ILE A 171 4.76 27.45 -2.95
C ILE A 171 5.24 28.79 -2.43
N LYS A 172 5.63 29.70 -3.34
CA LYS A 172 6.04 31.06 -2.97
C LYS A 172 4.79 31.90 -2.72
N ARG A 173 4.75 32.60 -1.57
CA ARG A 173 3.71 33.59 -1.23
C ARG A 173 4.31 34.69 -0.37
N ASP A 174 3.56 35.78 -0.28
CA ASP A 174 3.78 36.81 0.73
C ASP A 174 3.65 36.24 2.16
N PRO A 175 4.29 36.88 3.16
CA PRO A 175 4.23 36.44 4.55
C PRO A 175 2.78 36.23 5.04
N GLY A 176 2.53 35.04 5.57
CA GLY A 176 1.26 34.72 6.22
C GLY A 176 1.22 35.21 7.67
N ARG A 177 0.04 35.11 8.31
CA ARG A 177 -0.14 35.51 9.72
C ARG A 177 0.74 34.70 10.68
N GLY A 178 1.01 33.43 10.35
CA GLY A 178 1.85 32.53 11.13
C GLY A 178 3.34 32.83 11.00
N ASP A 179 3.81 33.31 9.84
CA ASP A 179 5.21 33.75 9.66
C ASP A 179 5.58 34.87 10.64
N LEU A 180 4.63 35.74 10.97
CA LEU A 180 4.78 36.84 11.93
C LEU A 180 4.55 36.43 13.39
N SER A 181 4.15 35.18 13.64
CA SER A 181 3.82 34.70 14.98
C SER A 181 5.04 34.22 15.75
N GLN A 182 4.92 34.17 17.08
CA GLN A 182 5.97 33.64 17.97
C GLN A 182 5.98 32.11 18.04
N THR A 183 5.04 31.40 17.41
CA THR A 183 4.88 29.94 17.60
C THR A 183 6.10 29.14 17.16
N TRP A 184 6.82 29.64 16.16
CA TRP A 184 8.05 29.04 15.64
C TRP A 184 9.32 29.71 16.17
N GLN A 185 9.22 30.85 16.86
CA GLN A 185 10.38 31.64 17.32
C GLN A 185 10.93 31.11 18.65
N ASN A 186 11.13 29.80 18.73
CA ASN A 186 11.60 29.13 19.93
C ASN A 186 13.14 29.04 19.92
N PRO A 187 13.80 28.90 21.08
CA PRO A 187 15.25 28.72 21.14
C PRO A 187 15.71 27.56 20.27
N PHE A 188 16.87 27.71 19.63
CA PHE A 188 17.49 26.70 18.74
C PHE A 188 16.73 26.38 17.45
N THR A 189 15.75 27.17 17.05
CA THR A 189 15.00 26.93 15.80
C THR A 189 15.91 26.95 14.58
N ASP A 190 16.75 27.99 14.44
CA ASP A 190 17.66 28.13 13.30
C ASP A 190 18.66 26.96 13.19
N GLU A 191 19.20 26.51 14.33
CA GLU A 191 20.10 25.36 14.40
C GLU A 191 19.38 24.07 14.01
N SER A 192 18.17 23.85 14.51
CA SER A 192 17.38 22.66 14.17
C SER A 192 17.04 22.63 12.68
N ASP A 193 16.64 23.77 12.11
CA ASP A 193 16.36 23.88 10.68
C ASP A 193 17.60 23.60 9.84
N TYR A 194 18.73 24.22 10.19
CA TYR A 194 19.99 24.02 9.50
C TYR A 194 20.41 22.55 9.49
N ILE A 195 20.29 21.85 10.62
CA ILE A 195 20.60 20.41 10.73
C ILE A 195 19.74 19.61 9.76
N PHE A 196 18.42 19.79 9.77
CA PHE A 196 17.52 19.01 8.93
C PHE A 196 17.67 19.32 7.44
N ILE A 197 17.82 20.60 7.07
CA ILE A 197 18.02 21.00 5.67
C ILE A 197 19.32 20.42 5.15
N THR A 198 20.41 20.55 5.92
CA THR A 198 21.73 20.05 5.53
C THR A 198 21.76 18.53 5.49
N ALA A 199 21.15 17.85 6.46
CA ALA A 199 21.03 16.40 6.49
C ALA A 199 20.23 15.87 5.29
N ALA A 200 19.08 16.49 4.97
CA ALA A 200 18.29 16.11 3.81
C ALA A 200 19.04 16.36 2.48
N HIS A 201 19.70 17.51 2.35
CA HIS A 201 20.52 17.82 1.17
C HIS A 201 21.66 16.81 1.01
N LYS A 202 22.43 16.54 2.07
CA LYS A 202 23.52 15.56 2.04
C LYS A 202 23.03 14.15 1.75
N ALA A 203 21.91 13.75 2.36
CA ALA A 203 21.29 12.45 2.12
C ALA A 203 20.78 12.31 0.67
N SER A 204 20.37 13.40 0.01
CA SER A 204 19.83 13.34 -1.35
C SER A 204 20.84 12.79 -2.37
N GLY A 205 22.13 13.02 -2.15
CA GLY A 205 23.19 12.43 -2.97
C GLY A 205 23.46 10.94 -2.73
N TYR A 206 22.90 10.32 -1.69
CA TYR A 206 23.13 8.90 -1.37
C TYR A 206 21.85 8.07 -1.43
N SER A 207 20.76 8.58 -0.88
CA SER A 207 19.47 7.91 -0.79
C SER A 207 18.34 8.95 -0.87
N PRO A 208 17.65 9.04 -2.02
CA PRO A 208 16.47 9.90 -2.16
C PRO A 208 15.38 9.62 -1.12
N LEU A 209 15.21 8.35 -0.74
CA LEU A 209 14.26 7.94 0.30
C LEU A 209 14.64 8.54 1.66
N LEU A 210 15.91 8.40 2.07
CA LEU A 210 16.38 8.95 3.35
C LEU A 210 16.30 10.48 3.36
N ALA A 211 16.66 11.11 2.25
CA ALA A 211 16.57 12.55 2.07
C ALA A 211 15.14 13.05 2.22
N ARG A 212 14.17 12.32 1.66
CA ARG A 212 12.76 12.63 1.86
C ARG A 212 12.35 12.45 3.31
N THR A 213 12.70 11.31 3.92
CA THR A 213 12.33 11.02 5.31
C THR A 213 12.79 12.17 6.22
N LEU A 214 14.03 12.65 6.04
CA LEU A 214 14.59 13.82 6.76
C LEU A 214 13.92 15.15 6.41
N ALA A 215 13.53 15.36 5.14
CA ALA A 215 12.83 16.56 4.71
C ALA A 215 11.36 16.61 5.16
N ASP A 216 10.82 15.46 5.59
CA ASP A 216 9.49 15.36 6.16
C ASP A 216 9.38 16.13 7.50
N GLY A 217 8.16 16.36 7.95
CA GLY A 217 7.92 17.19 9.14
C GLY A 217 8.24 18.69 8.96
N SER A 218 8.58 19.14 7.74
CA SER A 218 8.84 20.58 7.44
C SER A 218 7.67 21.48 7.80
N TYR A 219 6.43 21.01 7.68
CA TYR A 219 5.23 21.76 8.11
C TYR A 219 5.16 21.94 9.63
N LEU A 220 5.54 20.92 10.41
CA LEU A 220 5.61 21.01 11.87
C LEU A 220 6.71 21.96 12.31
N ARG A 221 7.89 21.88 11.68
CA ARG A 221 9.00 22.82 11.92
C ARG A 221 8.62 24.26 11.53
N ALA A 222 7.86 24.44 10.45
CA ALA A 222 7.35 25.76 10.08
C ALA A 222 6.38 26.35 11.12
N ILE A 223 5.53 25.52 11.74
CA ILE A 223 4.52 25.96 12.72
C ILE A 223 5.13 26.13 14.12
N PHE A 224 5.95 25.18 14.57
CA PHE A 224 6.41 25.05 15.97
C PHE A 224 7.92 25.30 16.16
N GLY A 225 8.68 25.54 15.10
CA GLY A 225 10.13 25.71 15.18
C GLY A 225 10.82 24.49 15.79
N SER A 226 11.77 24.72 16.70
CA SER A 226 12.53 23.66 17.38
C SER A 226 11.67 22.70 18.21
N PHE A 227 10.48 23.11 18.66
CA PHE A 227 9.58 22.24 19.45
C PHE A 227 9.02 21.06 18.64
N ALA A 228 9.01 21.14 17.31
CA ALA A 228 8.74 19.97 16.46
C ALA A 228 9.69 18.80 16.78
N GLY A 229 10.91 19.11 17.26
CA GLY A 229 11.90 18.13 17.66
C GLY A 229 11.51 17.27 18.88
N PHE A 230 10.46 17.63 19.63
CA PHE A 230 9.96 16.82 20.74
C PHE A 230 9.42 15.45 20.29
N LEU A 231 9.06 15.30 19.02
CA LEU A 231 8.65 14.01 18.47
C LEU A 231 9.78 12.97 18.50
N TYR A 232 11.05 13.38 18.40
CA TYR A 232 12.19 12.46 18.36
C TYR A 232 12.45 11.73 19.69
N PRO A 233 12.54 12.39 20.88
CA PRO A 233 12.67 11.67 22.14
C PRO A 233 11.44 10.79 22.44
N VAL A 234 10.23 11.22 22.07
CA VAL A 234 9.02 10.37 22.16
C VAL A 234 9.16 9.13 21.28
N SER A 235 9.66 9.29 20.05
CA SER A 235 9.90 8.17 19.13
C SER A 235 10.94 7.19 19.65
N ILE A 236 12.01 7.70 20.27
CA ILE A 236 13.03 6.88 20.91
C ILE A 236 12.41 6.03 22.02
N LEU A 237 11.62 6.65 22.89
CA LEU A 237 10.92 5.94 23.96
C LEU A 237 9.97 4.88 23.40
N LEU A 238 9.18 5.21 22.38
CA LEU A 238 8.26 4.26 21.76
C LEU A 238 9.00 3.08 21.09
N GLY A 239 10.13 3.32 20.43
CA GLY A 239 10.97 2.27 19.87
C GLY A 239 11.55 1.33 20.93
N LEU A 240 11.98 1.88 22.07
CA LEU A 240 12.43 1.10 23.23
C LEU A 240 11.29 0.32 23.87
N LEU A 241 10.11 0.93 24.03
CA LEU A 241 8.91 0.27 24.55
C LEU A 241 8.47 -0.88 23.65
N ALA A 242 8.51 -0.70 22.33
CA ALA A 242 8.25 -1.76 21.36
C ALA A 242 9.23 -2.92 21.51
N LEU A 243 10.52 -2.63 21.65
CA LEU A 243 11.57 -3.63 21.84
C LEU A 243 11.37 -4.43 23.13
N ILE A 244 11.11 -3.74 24.25
CA ILE A 244 10.85 -4.37 25.55
C ILE A 244 9.58 -5.22 25.50
N ASN A 245 8.52 -4.73 24.87
CA ASN A 245 7.23 -5.41 24.80
C ASN A 245 7.31 -6.78 24.13
N VAL A 246 8.12 -6.93 23.09
CA VAL A 246 8.30 -8.20 22.37
C VAL A 246 9.48 -9.04 22.90
N GLY A 247 10.09 -8.63 24.01
CA GLY A 247 11.29 -9.30 24.54
C GLY A 247 12.46 -9.32 23.57
N ALA A 248 12.58 -8.28 22.74
CA ALA A 248 13.54 -8.17 21.64
C ALA A 248 13.49 -9.29 20.59
N GLN A 249 12.37 -10.01 20.47
CA GLN A 249 12.14 -10.99 19.42
C GLN A 249 11.60 -10.31 18.15
N ALA A 250 11.80 -10.93 16.99
CA ALA A 250 11.22 -10.46 15.73
C ALA A 250 9.70 -10.68 15.69
N MET A 251 8.92 -9.97 16.50
CA MET A 251 7.45 -10.06 16.53
C MET A 251 6.82 -8.67 16.45
N ALA A 252 5.53 -8.63 16.14
CA ALA A 252 4.79 -7.37 16.20
C ALA A 252 4.55 -6.97 17.68
N PRO A 253 4.88 -5.73 18.08
CA PRO A 253 4.49 -5.21 19.39
C PRO A 253 2.98 -5.14 19.57
N ALA A 254 2.54 -4.93 20.80
CA ALA A 254 1.14 -4.69 21.13
C ALA A 254 0.53 -3.58 20.26
N LEU A 255 -0.74 -3.74 19.89
CA LEU A 255 -1.48 -2.82 19.00
C LEU A 255 -1.33 -1.35 19.41
N ALA A 256 -1.44 -1.06 20.70
CA ALA A 256 -1.33 0.31 21.22
C ALA A 256 0.04 0.95 20.94
N ILE A 257 1.12 0.17 21.03
CA ILE A 257 2.49 0.63 20.75
C ILE A 257 2.66 0.86 19.25
N VAL A 258 2.18 -0.09 18.43
CA VAL A 258 2.17 0.04 16.96
C VAL A 258 1.44 1.31 16.53
N LEU A 259 0.23 1.54 17.04
CA LEU A 259 -0.56 2.73 16.75
C LEU A 259 0.14 4.02 17.22
N ALA A 260 0.75 4.02 18.41
CA ALA A 260 1.48 5.18 18.91
C ALA A 260 2.68 5.54 18.01
N ILE A 261 3.43 4.54 17.53
CA ILE A 261 4.53 4.76 16.59
C ILE A 261 3.99 5.27 15.25
N ILE A 262 2.90 4.69 14.74
CA ILE A 262 2.26 5.12 13.48
C ILE A 262 1.77 6.57 13.59
N VAL A 263 1.20 7.00 14.72
CA VAL A 263 0.82 8.41 14.95
C VAL A 263 2.03 9.33 14.76
N VAL A 264 3.14 9.02 15.44
CA VAL A 264 4.34 9.84 15.37
C VAL A 264 4.97 9.79 13.97
N GLY A 265 5.01 8.61 13.34
CA GLY A 265 5.55 8.40 12.00
C GLY A 265 4.71 9.02 10.88
N ILE A 266 3.39 9.08 11.02
CA ILE A 266 2.54 9.79 10.07
C ILE A 266 2.75 11.30 10.22
N LEU A 267 2.85 11.82 11.44
CA LEU A 267 3.12 13.26 11.66
C LEU A 267 4.50 13.68 11.12
N ASP A 268 5.54 12.91 11.42
CA ASP A 268 6.89 13.09 10.87
C ASP A 268 7.52 11.73 10.56
N SER A 269 7.74 11.45 9.27
CA SER A 269 8.32 10.17 8.86
C SER A 269 9.72 9.91 9.43
N PHE A 270 10.52 10.94 9.74
CA PHE A 270 11.82 10.75 10.38
C PHE A 270 11.69 10.30 11.83
N ALA A 271 10.68 10.80 12.53
CA ALA A 271 10.36 10.38 13.88
C ALA A 271 9.92 8.90 13.89
N GLY A 272 9.01 8.52 12.98
CA GLY A 272 8.64 7.11 12.76
C GLY A 272 9.84 6.23 12.40
N PHE A 273 10.72 6.69 11.52
CA PHE A 273 11.95 5.99 11.13
C PHE A 273 12.90 5.81 12.32
N THR A 274 12.98 6.77 13.24
CA THR A 274 13.82 6.67 14.45
C THR A 274 13.30 5.59 15.40
N ALA A 275 11.99 5.56 15.67
CA ALA A 275 11.39 4.48 16.46
C ALA A 275 11.63 3.10 15.81
N ALA A 276 11.45 3.05 14.49
CA ALA A 276 11.64 1.85 13.69
C ALA A 276 13.10 1.36 13.66
N ALA A 277 14.06 2.28 13.56
CA ALA A 277 15.49 1.97 13.61
C ALA A 277 15.90 1.43 14.98
N ILE A 278 15.41 2.02 16.08
CA ILE A 278 15.70 1.52 17.43
C ILE A 278 15.14 0.11 17.62
N PHE A 279 13.91 -0.13 17.17
CA PHE A 279 13.31 -1.46 17.21
C PHE A 279 14.13 -2.47 16.38
N PHE A 280 14.44 -2.13 15.13
CA PHE A 280 15.20 -2.99 14.22
C PHE A 280 16.60 -3.32 14.74
N PHE A 281 17.40 -2.30 15.09
CA PHE A 281 18.75 -2.50 15.59
C PHE A 281 18.78 -3.13 16.98
N GLY A 282 17.78 -2.86 17.82
CA GLY A 282 17.62 -3.51 19.11
C GLY A 282 17.52 -5.03 18.96
N ILE A 283 16.64 -5.51 18.07
CA ILE A 283 16.48 -6.95 17.79
C ILE A 283 17.77 -7.52 17.20
N PHE A 284 18.38 -6.81 16.24
CA PHE A 284 19.65 -7.22 15.62
C PHE A 284 20.77 -7.42 16.67
N ILE A 285 20.98 -6.45 17.55
CA ILE A 285 22.04 -6.47 18.56
C ILE A 285 21.78 -7.58 19.59
N THR A 286 20.53 -7.87 19.92
CA THR A 286 20.18 -8.97 20.84
C THR A 286 20.32 -10.37 20.24
N GLY A 287 20.59 -10.49 18.93
CA GLY A 287 20.80 -11.77 18.25
C GLY A 287 19.52 -12.47 17.79
N ASN A 288 18.34 -11.86 17.97
CA ASN A 288 17.03 -12.42 17.59
C ASN A 288 16.63 -12.12 16.12
N MET A 289 17.63 -11.95 15.25
CA MET A 289 17.47 -11.70 13.81
C MET A 289 18.50 -12.52 13.02
N SER A 290 18.46 -13.82 13.22
CA SER A 290 19.37 -14.81 12.62
C SER A 290 18.82 -15.44 11.34
N THR A 291 17.49 -15.46 11.19
CA THR A 291 16.82 -16.03 10.03
C THR A 291 16.30 -14.96 9.07
N ARG A 292 16.14 -15.32 7.78
CA ARG A 292 15.50 -14.45 6.78
C ARG A 292 14.11 -14.01 7.24
N HIS A 293 13.34 -14.91 7.83
CA HIS A 293 11.98 -14.66 8.27
C HIS A 293 11.91 -13.65 9.41
N GLU A 294 12.84 -13.72 10.37
CA GLU A 294 12.98 -12.70 11.41
C GLU A 294 13.34 -11.34 10.81
N LEU A 295 14.33 -11.30 9.90
CA LEU A 295 14.73 -10.07 9.21
C LEU A 295 13.58 -9.43 8.43
N LEU A 296 12.81 -10.23 7.70
CA LEU A 296 11.67 -9.73 6.93
C LEU A 296 10.52 -9.28 7.83
N THR A 297 10.34 -9.92 9.00
CA THR A 297 9.33 -9.49 9.98
C THR A 297 9.69 -8.11 10.54
N THR A 298 10.93 -7.93 11.00
CA THR A 298 11.39 -6.65 11.56
C THR A 298 11.44 -5.56 10.51
N ALA A 299 11.91 -5.85 9.29
CA ALA A 299 11.90 -4.91 8.18
C ALA A 299 10.47 -4.54 7.76
N GLY A 300 9.53 -5.50 7.70
CA GLY A 300 8.13 -5.25 7.40
C GLY A 300 7.48 -4.30 8.41
N LEU A 301 7.71 -4.53 9.70
CA LEU A 301 7.27 -3.62 10.78
C LEU A 301 7.94 -2.25 10.68
N MET A 302 9.23 -2.22 10.36
CA MET A 302 9.96 -0.97 10.15
C MET A 302 9.29 -0.12 9.05
N VAL A 303 8.93 -0.73 7.92
CA VAL A 303 8.24 -0.02 6.83
C VAL A 303 6.85 0.46 7.28
N ILE A 304 6.08 -0.34 8.01
CA ILE A 304 4.75 0.06 8.54
C ILE A 304 4.85 1.30 9.44
N PHE A 305 5.93 1.46 10.20
CA PHE A 305 6.09 2.58 11.15
C PHE A 305 6.33 3.95 10.52
N PHE A 306 6.89 4.04 9.29
CA PHE A 306 7.18 5.35 8.68
C PHE A 306 6.73 5.51 7.22
N ALA A 307 6.55 4.43 6.47
CA ALA A 307 6.15 4.51 5.07
C ALA A 307 4.74 5.09 4.81
N PRO A 308 3.73 4.93 5.68
CA PRO A 308 2.38 5.46 5.40
C PRO A 308 2.36 6.97 5.10
N ALA A 309 3.16 7.75 5.82
CA ALA A 309 3.39 9.17 5.58
C ALA A 309 3.88 9.46 4.15
N LEU A 310 4.88 8.71 3.71
CA LEU A 310 5.54 8.90 2.43
C LEU A 310 4.65 8.45 1.27
N LEU A 311 3.98 7.30 1.43
CA LEU A 311 3.02 6.75 0.47
C LEU A 311 1.88 7.73 0.19
N ALA A 312 1.30 8.33 1.23
CA ALA A 312 0.23 9.30 1.09
C ALA A 312 0.64 10.48 0.18
N SER A 313 1.88 10.98 0.32
CA SER A 313 2.41 12.08 -0.51
C SER A 313 2.75 11.67 -1.95
N ALA A 314 3.02 10.39 -2.18
CA ALA A 314 3.23 9.82 -3.50
C ALA A 314 1.90 9.72 -4.28
N VAL A 315 0.83 9.33 -3.58
CA VAL A 315 -0.52 9.18 -4.14
C VAL A 315 -1.11 10.53 -4.55
N ARG A 316 -1.09 11.53 -3.66
CA ARG A 316 -1.58 12.89 -3.94
C ARG A 316 -0.71 13.95 -3.25
N PRO A 317 -0.57 15.15 -3.84
CA PRO A 317 0.22 16.21 -3.23
C PRO A 317 -0.42 16.72 -1.93
N PHE A 318 0.38 16.78 -0.87
CA PHE A 318 -0.08 17.33 0.42
C PHE A 318 -0.31 18.84 0.40
N ARG A 319 0.35 19.56 -0.51
CA ARG A 319 0.22 21.01 -0.63
C ARG A 319 -0.31 21.33 -2.02
N ARG A 320 -1.44 22.03 -2.09
CA ARG A 320 -2.00 22.55 -3.34
C ARG A 320 -2.71 23.87 -3.03
N LEU A 321 -2.45 24.89 -3.84
CA LEU A 321 -3.15 26.16 -3.72
C LEU A 321 -4.58 26.02 -4.21
N VAL A 322 -5.49 26.68 -3.50
CA VAL A 322 -6.90 26.81 -3.86
C VAL A 322 -7.19 28.29 -4.00
N SER A 323 -7.23 28.76 -5.24
CA SER A 323 -7.66 30.10 -5.64
C SER A 323 -9.10 30.09 -6.17
N ASN A 324 -9.48 29.01 -6.87
CA ASN A 324 -10.74 28.89 -7.59
C ASN A 324 -11.53 27.64 -7.21
N GLY A 325 -12.82 27.61 -7.58
CA GLY A 325 -13.71 26.47 -7.30
C GLY A 325 -13.28 25.15 -7.95
N ASP A 326 -12.60 25.21 -9.10
CA ASP A 326 -12.01 24.03 -9.77
C ASP A 326 -10.83 23.47 -8.99
N GLU A 327 -9.92 24.32 -8.53
CA GLU A 327 -8.80 23.93 -7.65
C GLU A 327 -9.31 23.41 -6.30
N GLY A 328 -10.42 23.95 -5.80
CA GLY A 328 -11.07 23.45 -4.59
C GLY A 328 -11.64 22.04 -4.76
N TRP A 329 -12.22 21.73 -5.93
CA TRP A 329 -12.63 20.37 -6.26
C TRP A 329 -11.42 19.43 -6.27
N GLU A 330 -10.38 19.80 -6.99
CA GLU A 330 -9.11 19.08 -7.06
C GLU A 330 -8.55 18.79 -5.66
N ARG A 331 -8.53 19.80 -4.78
CA ARG A 331 -8.09 19.64 -3.38
C ARG A 331 -8.94 18.64 -2.60
N ILE A 332 -10.28 18.71 -2.71
CA ILE A 332 -11.17 17.74 -2.07
C ILE A 332 -10.88 16.31 -2.55
N THR A 333 -10.64 16.13 -3.85
CA THR A 333 -10.27 14.81 -4.37
C THR A 333 -8.90 14.35 -3.89
N ASP A 334 -7.94 15.26 -3.67
CA ASP A 334 -6.63 14.91 -3.11
C ASP A 334 -6.78 14.34 -1.70
N TYR A 335 -7.58 14.99 -0.85
CA TYR A 335 -7.92 14.49 0.49
C TYR A 335 -8.57 13.11 0.42
N ALA A 336 -9.65 12.99 -0.35
CA ALA A 336 -10.45 11.78 -0.40
C ALA A 336 -9.61 10.57 -0.86
N LEU A 337 -8.78 10.76 -1.89
CA LEU A 337 -7.95 9.70 -2.44
C LEU A 337 -6.73 9.39 -1.57
N ALA A 338 -6.04 10.39 -1.02
CA ALA A 338 -4.89 10.15 -0.14
C ALA A 338 -5.31 9.37 1.11
N ILE A 339 -6.40 9.76 1.77
CA ILE A 339 -6.92 9.10 2.97
C ILE A 339 -7.29 7.64 2.65
N LEU A 340 -8.10 7.44 1.60
CA LEU A 340 -8.64 6.13 1.26
C LEU A 340 -7.56 5.15 0.79
N LEU A 341 -6.68 5.59 -0.12
CA LEU A 341 -5.65 4.72 -0.70
C LEU A 341 -4.51 4.44 0.28
N THR A 342 -4.19 5.37 1.18
CA THR A 342 -3.21 5.08 2.24
C THR A 342 -3.75 4.08 3.24
N GLY A 343 -5.03 4.19 3.67
CA GLY A 343 -5.66 3.17 4.50
C GLY A 343 -5.59 1.79 3.85
N TRP A 344 -6.01 1.69 2.59
CA TRP A 344 -5.94 0.45 1.82
C TRP A 344 -4.51 -0.10 1.72
N ALA A 345 -3.51 0.73 1.38
CA ALA A 345 -2.13 0.29 1.29
C ALA A 345 -1.60 -0.24 2.64
N VAL A 346 -1.91 0.45 3.74
CA VAL A 346 -1.54 0.04 5.11
C VAL A 346 -2.16 -1.31 5.46
N GLU A 347 -3.43 -1.51 5.14
CA GLU A 347 -4.13 -2.78 5.39
C GLU A 347 -3.42 -3.94 4.68
N LYS A 348 -3.09 -3.77 3.39
CA LYS A 348 -2.38 -4.80 2.61
C LYS A 348 -0.96 -5.03 3.13
N MET A 349 -0.25 -3.98 3.55
CA MET A 349 1.07 -4.10 4.17
C MET A 349 1.04 -4.91 5.47
N VAL A 350 0.05 -4.68 6.35
CA VAL A 350 -0.11 -5.44 7.59
C VAL A 350 -0.48 -6.89 7.28
N ASN A 351 -1.44 -7.13 6.36
CA ASN A 351 -1.84 -8.48 5.96
C ASN A 351 -0.71 -9.30 5.33
N ALA A 352 0.23 -8.65 4.64
CA ALA A 352 1.41 -9.31 4.08
C ALA A 352 2.42 -9.81 5.15
N LEU A 353 2.32 -9.35 6.40
CA LEU A 353 3.30 -9.70 7.44
C LEU A 353 3.37 -11.20 7.73
N ASN A 354 2.24 -11.92 7.75
CA ASN A 354 2.27 -13.37 8.01
C ASN A 354 3.12 -14.09 6.96
N GLY A 355 2.96 -13.73 5.68
CA GLY A 355 3.74 -14.28 4.59
C GLY A 355 5.23 -13.97 4.71
N LEU A 356 5.58 -12.73 5.04
CA LEU A 356 6.97 -12.31 5.26
C LEU A 356 7.60 -13.03 6.47
N ALA A 357 6.84 -13.18 7.55
CA ALA A 357 7.29 -13.74 8.81
C ALA A 357 7.32 -15.27 8.83
N SER A 358 6.63 -15.92 7.87
CA SER A 358 6.34 -17.37 7.81
C SER A 358 5.71 -17.95 9.09
N VAL A 359 5.09 -17.09 9.90
CA VAL A 359 4.39 -17.43 11.14
C VAL A 359 3.13 -16.59 11.24
N GLN A 360 2.14 -17.08 11.98
CA GLN A 360 0.86 -16.38 12.18
C GLN A 360 1.03 -15.28 13.23
N LEU A 361 0.96 -14.01 12.81
CA LEU A 361 1.09 -12.85 13.70
C LEU A 361 -0.29 -12.30 14.07
N ALA A 362 -0.55 -12.17 15.37
CA ALA A 362 -1.82 -11.64 15.90
C ALA A 362 -2.16 -10.23 15.37
N ILE A 363 -1.15 -9.42 15.01
CA ILE A 363 -1.35 -8.06 14.50
C ILE A 363 -2.13 -8.03 13.17
N THR A 364 -2.09 -9.12 12.39
CA THR A 364 -2.76 -9.19 11.08
C THR A 364 -4.28 -9.18 11.18
N PHE A 365 -4.84 -9.69 12.28
CA PHE A 365 -6.27 -9.58 12.59
C PHE A 365 -6.71 -8.12 12.85
N GLN A 366 -5.77 -7.24 13.15
CA GLN A 366 -6.01 -5.82 13.40
C GLN A 366 -5.63 -4.93 12.22
N ALA A 367 -5.38 -5.50 11.03
CA ALA A 367 -4.97 -4.76 9.84
C ALA A 367 -5.93 -3.62 9.48
N THR A 368 -7.24 -3.89 9.48
CA THR A 368 -8.27 -2.88 9.19
C THR A 368 -8.30 -1.77 10.25
N THR A 369 -8.13 -2.11 11.53
CA THR A 369 -8.04 -1.13 12.62
C THR A 369 -6.85 -0.18 12.39
N ILE A 370 -5.67 -0.74 12.10
CA ILE A 370 -4.45 0.03 11.82
C ILE A 370 -4.63 0.92 10.58
N ALA A 371 -5.28 0.39 9.54
CA ALA A 371 -5.58 1.11 8.30
C ALA A 371 -6.50 2.32 8.53
N ILE A 372 -7.59 2.16 9.29
CA ILE A 372 -8.52 3.25 9.60
C ILE A 372 -7.82 4.37 10.37
N TRP A 373 -7.07 4.03 11.43
CA TRP A 373 -6.32 5.02 12.19
C TRP A 373 -5.29 5.74 11.33
N SER A 374 -4.57 5.01 10.47
CA SER A 374 -3.60 5.60 9.54
C SER A 374 -4.26 6.55 8.55
N ALA A 375 -5.43 6.19 8.00
CA ALA A 375 -6.20 7.04 7.10
C ALA A 375 -6.65 8.34 7.78
N ILE A 376 -7.18 8.27 9.00
CA ILE A 376 -7.59 9.44 9.79
C ILE A 376 -6.39 10.37 10.04
N LEU A 377 -5.26 9.80 10.47
CA LEU A 377 -4.04 10.55 10.77
C LEU A 377 -3.46 11.23 9.52
N VAL A 378 -3.50 10.58 8.35
CA VAL A 378 -3.14 11.21 7.07
C VAL A 378 -4.06 12.39 6.77
N GLY A 379 -5.37 12.26 7.00
CA GLY A 379 -6.31 13.37 6.83
C GLY A 379 -5.98 14.58 7.71
N ILE A 380 -5.66 14.33 9.00
CA ILE A 380 -5.19 15.37 9.93
C ILE A 380 -3.90 16.00 9.43
N ARG A 381 -2.94 15.19 9.00
CA ARG A 381 -1.67 15.66 8.47
C ARG A 381 -1.84 16.57 7.25
N ILE A 382 -2.66 16.18 6.28
CA ILE A 382 -2.91 17.01 5.09
C ILE A 382 -3.50 18.37 5.49
N ALA A 383 -4.39 18.39 6.48
CA ALA A 383 -4.92 19.65 7.04
C ALA A 383 -3.82 20.51 7.70
N LEU A 384 -2.89 19.91 8.44
CA LEU A 384 -1.76 20.64 9.02
C LEU A 384 -0.80 21.18 7.95
N GLU A 385 -0.57 20.42 6.87
CA GLU A 385 0.22 20.87 5.72
C GLU A 385 -0.44 22.06 5.02
N ASP A 386 -1.77 22.07 4.88
CA ASP A 386 -2.52 23.22 4.37
C ASP A 386 -2.42 24.42 5.30
N VAL A 387 -2.61 24.23 6.61
CA VAL A 387 -2.41 25.30 7.60
C VAL A 387 -1.03 25.92 7.45
N SER A 388 0.02 25.12 7.31
CA SER A 388 1.38 25.62 7.10
C SER A 388 1.52 26.38 5.78
N THR A 389 0.87 25.93 4.70
CA THR A 389 0.94 26.54 3.38
C THR A 389 0.25 27.91 3.33
N TYR A 390 -0.88 28.08 4.03
CA TYR A 390 -1.62 29.34 4.04
C TYR A 390 -1.17 30.32 5.14
N HIS A 391 -0.75 29.82 6.30
CA HIS A 391 -0.40 30.67 7.43
C HIS A 391 1.11 30.89 7.59
N TYR A 392 1.96 29.95 7.18
CA TYR A 392 3.42 29.99 7.35
C TYR A 392 4.20 29.83 6.02
N PRO A 393 3.78 30.43 4.89
CA PRO A 393 4.40 30.17 3.59
C PRO A 393 5.89 30.48 3.53
N VAL A 394 6.35 31.59 4.14
CA VAL A 394 7.75 32.00 4.07
C VAL A 394 8.62 31.08 4.91
N ARG A 395 8.18 30.72 6.12
CA ARG A 395 8.88 29.75 6.96
C ARG A 395 8.89 28.36 6.35
N LEU A 396 7.77 27.91 5.79
CA LEU A 396 7.69 26.62 5.11
C LEU A 396 8.70 26.51 3.96
N GLN A 397 8.86 27.59 3.18
CA GLN A 397 9.87 27.66 2.13
C GLN A 397 11.30 27.60 2.70
N ALA A 398 11.58 28.28 3.81
CA ALA A 398 12.89 28.28 4.44
C ALA A 398 13.30 26.90 4.97
N VAL A 399 12.36 26.13 5.52
CA VAL A 399 12.64 24.81 6.14
C VAL A 399 12.52 23.62 5.18
N THR A 400 12.05 23.84 3.96
CA THR A 400 11.94 22.80 2.93
C THR A 400 13.26 22.68 2.16
N ALA A 401 13.96 21.56 2.36
CA ALA A 401 15.22 21.29 1.69
C ALA A 401 15.05 21.11 0.17
N LYS A 402 15.97 21.68 -0.61
CA LYS A 402 16.11 21.38 -2.04
C LYS A 402 16.95 20.12 -2.18
N LEU A 403 16.36 19.07 -2.76
CA LEU A 403 17.03 17.78 -2.96
C LEU A 403 17.80 17.79 -4.28
N GLN A 404 19.00 17.19 -4.27
CA GLN A 404 19.80 16.98 -5.47
C GLN A 404 19.20 15.88 -6.34
N GLU A 405 19.33 16.00 -7.66
CA GLU A 405 18.91 14.96 -8.60
C GLU A 405 19.95 13.82 -8.64
N PRO A 406 19.51 12.56 -8.64
CA PRO A 406 20.43 11.43 -8.62
C PRO A 406 21.09 11.18 -9.97
N ASP A 407 22.36 10.81 -9.90
CA ASP A 407 23.20 10.51 -11.06
C ASP A 407 22.86 9.14 -11.70
N GLN A 408 23.26 8.93 -12.96
CA GLN A 408 23.07 7.67 -13.70
C GLN A 408 23.63 6.46 -12.94
N TYR A 409 24.82 6.58 -12.35
CA TYR A 409 25.41 5.50 -11.55
C TYR A 409 24.57 5.17 -10.30
N GLN A 410 24.00 6.20 -9.67
CA GLN A 410 23.14 6.05 -8.51
C GLN A 410 21.82 5.37 -8.89
N LYS A 411 21.28 5.67 -10.08
CA LYS A 411 20.10 4.99 -10.63
C LYS A 411 20.33 3.50 -10.83
N ILE A 412 21.50 3.11 -11.34
CA ILE A 412 21.89 1.70 -11.50
C ILE A 412 22.02 1.01 -10.13
N ILE A 413 22.72 1.61 -9.17
CA ILE A 413 22.82 1.06 -7.80
C ILE A 413 21.44 0.94 -7.15
N SER A 414 20.61 1.97 -7.28
CA SER A 414 19.23 1.96 -6.77
C SER A 414 18.43 0.82 -7.38
N LEU A 415 18.54 0.58 -8.69
CA LEU A 415 17.87 -0.52 -9.37
C LEU A 415 18.34 -1.89 -8.87
N MET A 416 19.65 -2.07 -8.61
CA MET A 416 20.18 -3.30 -8.03
C MET A 416 19.65 -3.54 -6.61
N ILE A 417 19.66 -2.52 -5.75
CA ILE A 417 19.14 -2.62 -4.37
C ILE A 417 17.63 -2.92 -4.40
N LYS A 418 16.87 -2.22 -5.25
CA LYS A 418 15.43 -2.44 -5.44
C LYS A 418 15.13 -3.85 -5.89
N THR A 419 15.90 -4.37 -6.85
CA THR A 419 15.79 -5.75 -7.33
C THR A 419 16.03 -6.74 -6.20
N PHE A 420 17.08 -6.52 -5.41
CA PHE A 420 17.39 -7.37 -4.27
C PHE A 420 16.25 -7.38 -3.23
N ILE A 421 15.74 -6.21 -2.86
CA ILE A 421 14.60 -6.08 -1.94
C ILE A 421 13.35 -6.75 -2.52
N PHE A 422 13.07 -6.54 -3.80
CA PHE A 422 11.93 -7.15 -4.49
C PHE A 422 11.99 -8.68 -4.43
N ILE A 423 13.15 -9.28 -4.75
CA ILE A 423 13.35 -10.74 -4.63
C ILE A 423 13.13 -11.19 -3.19
N MET A 424 13.74 -10.50 -2.22
CA MET A 424 13.61 -10.86 -0.79
C MET A 424 12.16 -10.84 -0.30
N LEU A 425 11.36 -9.87 -0.75
CA LEU A 425 9.93 -9.76 -0.40
C LEU A 425 9.06 -10.75 -1.18
N ALA A 426 9.41 -11.10 -2.41
CA ALA A 426 8.63 -12.00 -3.26
C ALA A 426 8.83 -13.48 -2.92
N VAL A 427 10.03 -13.89 -2.50
CA VAL A 427 10.36 -15.30 -2.22
C VAL A 427 9.42 -15.98 -1.21
N PRO A 428 8.99 -15.34 -0.10
CA PRO A 428 8.02 -15.96 0.82
C PRO A 428 6.67 -16.30 0.17
N PHE A 429 6.26 -15.57 -0.87
CA PHE A 429 4.98 -15.78 -1.57
C PHE A 429 5.09 -16.71 -2.77
N VAL A 430 6.21 -16.65 -3.51
CA VAL A 430 6.38 -17.34 -4.81
C VAL A 430 7.32 -18.55 -4.73
N GLY A 431 8.19 -18.58 -3.72
CA GLY A 431 9.29 -19.55 -3.62
C GLY A 431 10.47 -19.25 -4.56
N PHE A 432 11.51 -20.07 -4.47
CA PHE A 432 12.69 -19.96 -5.33
C PHE A 432 12.51 -20.80 -6.60
N THR A 433 11.73 -20.26 -7.54
CA THR A 433 11.29 -20.97 -8.76
C THR A 433 11.67 -20.19 -10.03
N ILE A 434 11.48 -20.79 -11.22
CA ILE A 434 11.76 -20.12 -12.50
C ILE A 434 10.85 -18.91 -12.70
N GLN A 435 9.64 -18.97 -12.14
CA GLN A 435 8.66 -17.89 -12.13
C GLN A 435 9.18 -16.65 -11.39
N MET A 436 9.94 -16.84 -10.30
CA MET A 436 10.57 -15.73 -9.59
C MET A 436 11.61 -15.00 -10.47
N ILE A 437 12.43 -15.76 -11.21
CA ILE A 437 13.41 -15.18 -12.15
C ILE A 437 12.71 -14.42 -13.27
N LEU A 438 11.68 -15.02 -13.88
CA LEU A 438 10.89 -14.38 -14.94
C LEU A 438 10.20 -13.10 -14.46
N GLY A 439 9.48 -13.16 -13.33
CA GLY A 439 8.80 -12.00 -12.76
C GLY A 439 9.78 -10.89 -12.37
N THR A 440 10.97 -11.24 -11.86
CA THR A 440 12.03 -10.28 -11.58
C THR A 440 12.58 -9.63 -12.85
N ALA A 441 12.85 -10.41 -13.91
CA ALA A 441 13.30 -9.86 -15.19
C ALA A 441 12.27 -8.89 -15.78
N LEU A 442 10.98 -9.23 -15.70
CA LEU A 442 9.87 -8.40 -16.14
C LEU A 442 9.72 -7.12 -15.28
N PHE A 443 9.95 -7.22 -13.97
CA PHE A 443 9.94 -6.06 -13.06
C PHE A 443 11.03 -5.02 -13.39
N ILE A 444 12.25 -5.48 -13.71
CA ILE A 444 13.40 -4.60 -13.99
C ILE A 444 13.35 -4.05 -15.43
N PHE A 445 12.67 -4.74 -16.35
CA PHE A 445 12.65 -4.42 -17.77
C PHE A 445 12.28 -2.95 -18.07
N PRO A 446 11.22 -2.36 -17.48
CA PRO A 446 10.87 -0.97 -17.75
C PRO A 446 11.98 0.02 -17.37
N SER A 447 12.66 -0.22 -16.24
CA SER A 447 13.76 0.62 -15.73
C SER A 447 14.95 0.59 -16.68
N ILE A 448 15.36 -0.61 -17.12
CA ILE A 448 16.47 -0.77 -18.08
C ILE A 448 16.12 -0.11 -19.41
N ALA A 449 14.90 -0.31 -19.90
CA ALA A 449 14.45 0.28 -21.17
C ALA A 449 14.47 1.82 -21.11
N ASN A 450 14.02 2.41 -20.00
CA ASN A 450 14.05 3.86 -19.76
C ASN A 450 15.46 4.45 -19.79
N MET A 451 16.45 3.73 -19.25
CA MET A 451 17.84 4.15 -19.23
C MET A 451 18.54 4.00 -20.60
N THR A 452 18.04 3.12 -21.48
CA THR A 452 18.76 2.71 -22.71
C THR A 452 18.13 3.24 -23.99
N PHE A 453 16.90 2.85 -24.31
CA PHE A 453 16.30 3.06 -25.63
C PHE A 453 14.89 3.66 -25.63
N ALA A 454 14.15 3.64 -24.53
CA ALA A 454 12.76 4.09 -24.51
C ALA A 454 12.59 5.55 -24.97
N LYS A 455 13.58 6.40 -24.68
CA LYS A 455 13.61 7.81 -25.10
C LYS A 455 13.72 7.98 -26.63
N LYS A 456 14.28 7.00 -27.34
CA LYS A 456 14.52 7.03 -28.79
C LYS A 456 13.33 6.51 -29.62
N LEU A 457 12.28 6.02 -28.96
CA LEU A 457 11.12 5.45 -29.65
C LEU A 457 10.24 6.54 -30.29
N PRO A 458 9.63 6.26 -31.46
CA PRO A 458 8.72 7.20 -32.12
C PRO A 458 7.49 7.48 -31.25
N LYS A 459 7.07 8.75 -31.20
CA LYS A 459 5.94 9.21 -30.39
C LYS A 459 4.68 9.35 -31.25
N PHE A 460 3.58 8.74 -30.82
CA PHE A 460 2.28 8.77 -31.49
C PHE A 460 1.24 9.55 -30.67
N PRO A 461 0.45 10.44 -31.29
CA PRO A 461 -0.52 11.31 -30.59
C PRO A 461 -1.73 10.57 -30.01
N ASN A 462 -2.21 9.51 -30.67
CA ASN A 462 -3.47 8.87 -30.27
C ASN A 462 -3.32 7.93 -29.06
N ILE A 463 -2.10 7.45 -28.78
CA ILE A 463 -1.85 6.44 -27.74
C ILE A 463 -2.03 7.02 -26.33
N HIS A 464 -1.82 8.32 -26.18
CA HIS A 464 -1.96 9.01 -24.89
C HIS A 464 -3.33 8.82 -24.23
N TRP A 465 -4.40 8.64 -25.02
CA TRP A 465 -5.77 8.47 -24.53
C TRP A 465 -6.05 7.09 -23.94
N LEU A 466 -5.24 6.08 -24.29
CA LEU A 466 -5.40 4.71 -23.80
C LEU A 466 -4.76 4.50 -22.42
N ILE A 467 -3.88 5.42 -22.00
CA ILE A 467 -3.13 5.30 -20.76
C ILE A 467 -3.98 5.82 -19.60
N PRO A 468 -4.31 4.98 -18.60
CA PRO A 468 -5.07 5.43 -17.45
C PRO A 468 -4.22 6.37 -16.57
N LYS A 469 -4.85 7.41 -16.01
CA LYS A 469 -4.17 8.47 -15.24
C LYS A 469 -4.81 8.71 -13.88
N GLY A 470 -4.02 9.25 -12.96
CA GLY A 470 -4.49 9.60 -11.61
C GLY A 470 -5.08 8.41 -10.87
N ALA A 471 -6.15 8.63 -10.09
CA ALA A 471 -6.83 7.56 -9.36
C ALA A 471 -7.45 6.48 -10.25
N PHE A 472 -7.89 6.84 -11.47
CA PHE A 472 -8.44 5.87 -12.41
C PHE A 472 -7.41 4.80 -12.78
N LYS A 473 -6.11 5.13 -12.75
CA LYS A 473 -5.05 4.16 -12.95
C LYS A 473 -5.04 3.07 -11.88
N ILE A 474 -5.25 3.41 -10.61
CA ILE A 474 -5.31 2.42 -9.54
C ILE A 474 -6.50 1.49 -9.76
N VAL A 475 -7.68 2.06 -10.03
CA VAL A 475 -8.89 1.29 -10.35
C VAL A 475 -8.66 0.37 -11.54
N ALA A 476 -8.11 0.89 -12.64
CA ALA A 476 -7.83 0.11 -13.84
C ALA A 476 -6.82 -1.01 -13.57
N MET A 477 -5.74 -0.74 -12.81
CA MET A 477 -4.72 -1.74 -12.51
C MET A 477 -5.19 -2.81 -11.54
N VAL A 478 -6.00 -2.46 -10.55
CA VAL A 478 -6.64 -3.45 -9.65
C VAL A 478 -7.61 -4.31 -10.45
N PHE A 479 -8.48 -3.69 -11.26
CA PHE A 479 -9.43 -4.41 -12.11
C PHE A 479 -8.72 -5.37 -13.07
N VAL A 480 -7.72 -4.87 -13.81
CA VAL A 480 -6.92 -5.72 -14.71
C VAL A 480 -6.18 -6.80 -13.93
N GLY A 481 -5.67 -6.49 -12.74
CA GLY A 481 -5.04 -7.47 -11.86
C GLY A 481 -5.99 -8.61 -11.48
N TYR A 482 -7.22 -8.32 -11.05
CA TYR A 482 -8.22 -9.34 -10.77
C TYR A 482 -8.61 -10.13 -12.03
N VAL A 483 -8.80 -9.49 -13.18
CA VAL A 483 -9.12 -10.20 -14.44
C VAL A 483 -8.03 -11.22 -14.77
N PHE A 484 -6.77 -10.80 -14.77
CA PHE A 484 -5.66 -11.70 -15.09
C PHE A 484 -5.44 -12.76 -14.01
N SER A 485 -5.62 -12.41 -12.74
CA SER A 485 -5.44 -13.38 -11.65
C SER A 485 -6.56 -14.41 -11.60
N ASN A 486 -7.82 -14.01 -11.80
CA ASN A 486 -8.97 -14.93 -11.92
C ASN A 486 -8.82 -15.84 -13.15
N TRP A 487 -8.31 -15.29 -14.27
CA TRP A 487 -7.97 -16.10 -15.44
C TRP A 487 -6.90 -17.16 -15.12
N VAL A 488 -5.81 -16.79 -14.42
CA VAL A 488 -4.78 -17.74 -13.99
C VAL A 488 -5.32 -18.74 -12.98
N GLN A 489 -6.19 -18.32 -12.06
CA GLN A 489 -6.83 -19.19 -11.07
C GLN A 489 -7.64 -20.29 -11.76
N GLY A 490 -8.35 -19.98 -12.85
CA GLY A 490 -9.08 -20.97 -13.64
C GLY A 490 -8.21 -21.99 -14.40
N LEU A 491 -6.89 -21.77 -14.48
CA LEU A 491 -5.96 -22.67 -15.19
C LEU A 491 -5.26 -23.68 -14.27
N PHE A 492 -5.28 -23.48 -12.94
CA PHE A 492 -4.50 -24.28 -12.00
C PHE A 492 -5.32 -24.70 -10.78
N SER A 493 -5.32 -26.00 -10.49
CA SER A 493 -5.90 -26.55 -9.24
C SER A 493 -4.96 -26.42 -8.05
N ASN A 494 -3.65 -26.33 -8.28
CA ASN A 494 -2.62 -26.23 -7.24
C ASN A 494 -2.41 -24.75 -6.81
N PRO A 495 -2.73 -24.38 -5.56
CA PRO A 495 -2.56 -23.03 -5.03
C PRO A 495 -1.15 -22.44 -5.18
N GLN A 496 -0.12 -23.24 -4.94
CA GLN A 496 1.27 -22.81 -5.01
C GLN A 496 1.70 -22.48 -6.45
N THR A 497 1.26 -23.31 -7.39
CA THR A 497 1.50 -23.09 -8.83
C THR A 497 0.70 -21.89 -9.33
N PHE A 498 -0.55 -21.76 -8.88
CA PHE A 498 -1.38 -20.58 -9.14
C PHE A 498 -0.69 -19.28 -8.68
N LEU A 499 -0.23 -19.20 -7.43
CA LEU A 499 0.40 -17.98 -6.89
C LEU A 499 1.70 -17.61 -7.62
N SER A 500 2.51 -18.60 -8.00
CA SER A 500 3.76 -18.36 -8.72
C SER A 500 3.54 -17.88 -10.16
N TRP A 501 2.56 -18.42 -10.88
CA TRP A 501 2.20 -17.93 -12.21
C TRP A 501 1.46 -16.59 -12.18
N SER A 502 0.58 -16.38 -11.20
CA SER A 502 -0.10 -15.10 -10.98
C SER A 502 0.93 -13.97 -10.82
N PHE A 503 1.98 -14.19 -10.03
CA PHE A 503 3.08 -13.24 -9.86
C PHE A 503 3.73 -12.81 -11.18
N VAL A 504 3.99 -13.75 -12.11
CA VAL A 504 4.56 -13.43 -13.42
C VAL A 504 3.54 -12.71 -14.30
N VAL A 505 2.34 -13.27 -14.39
CA VAL A 505 1.31 -12.82 -15.33
C VAL A 505 0.85 -11.39 -15.00
N LEU A 506 0.75 -11.06 -13.71
CA LEU A 506 0.39 -9.72 -13.25
C LEU A 506 1.39 -8.64 -13.69
N THR A 507 2.64 -8.99 -14.04
CA THR A 507 3.60 -7.99 -14.54
C THR A 507 3.32 -7.52 -15.97
N PHE A 508 2.66 -8.35 -16.80
CA PHE A 508 2.43 -8.03 -18.22
C PHE A 508 1.60 -6.77 -18.43
N PRO A 509 0.46 -6.55 -17.74
CA PRO A 509 -0.29 -5.31 -17.89
C PRO A 509 0.55 -4.07 -17.54
N GLY A 510 1.39 -4.14 -16.50
CA GLY A 510 2.28 -3.04 -16.12
C GLY A 510 3.28 -2.70 -17.23
N ILE A 511 3.92 -3.71 -17.81
CA ILE A 511 4.85 -3.55 -18.94
C ILE A 511 4.11 -3.00 -20.17
N PHE A 512 2.93 -3.53 -20.47
CA PHE A 512 2.11 -3.05 -21.58
C PHE A 512 1.85 -1.55 -21.46
N PHE A 513 1.40 -1.08 -20.30
CA PHE A 513 1.19 0.35 -20.06
C PHE A 513 2.49 1.17 -20.04
N ALA A 514 3.60 0.60 -19.57
CA ALA A 514 4.92 1.26 -19.66
C ALA A 514 5.33 1.47 -21.12
N VAL A 515 5.20 0.43 -21.97
CA VAL A 515 5.48 0.49 -23.41
C VAL A 515 4.59 1.53 -24.09
N LEU A 516 3.28 1.54 -23.81
CA LEU A 516 2.37 2.57 -24.32
C LEU A 516 2.82 3.98 -23.89
N GLY A 517 3.28 4.13 -22.65
CA GLY A 517 3.85 5.38 -22.14
C GLY A 517 5.07 5.85 -22.92
N TRP A 518 5.98 4.94 -23.29
CA TRP A 518 7.17 5.28 -24.06
C TRP A 518 6.87 5.79 -25.46
N ILE A 519 5.75 5.38 -26.06
CA ILE A 519 5.38 5.78 -27.42
C ILE A 519 4.24 6.81 -27.47
N ALA A 520 3.70 7.24 -26.33
CA ALA A 520 2.65 8.25 -26.28
C ALA A 520 3.21 9.67 -26.43
N LYS A 521 2.60 10.47 -27.32
CA LYS A 521 2.80 11.92 -27.40
C LYS A 521 1.73 12.64 -26.57
N THR A 522 2.16 13.51 -25.66
CA THR A 522 1.23 14.33 -24.85
C THR A 522 0.50 15.36 -25.72
N PRO A 523 -0.81 15.54 -25.54
CA PRO A 523 -1.57 16.56 -26.26
C PRO A 523 -1.22 17.95 -25.74
N GLU A 524 -1.25 18.94 -26.64
CA GLU A 524 -0.95 20.33 -26.30
C GLU A 524 -2.00 20.94 -25.36
N LYS A 525 -3.29 20.66 -25.61
CA LYS A 525 -4.41 21.11 -24.78
C LYS A 525 -5.12 19.94 -24.13
N SER A 526 -5.50 20.11 -22.87
CA SER A 526 -6.27 19.12 -22.13
C SER A 526 -7.76 19.29 -22.42
N TRP A 527 -8.50 18.18 -22.53
CA TRP A 527 -9.96 18.21 -22.68
C TRP A 527 -10.67 18.81 -21.45
N ARG A 528 -9.95 18.92 -20.32
CA ARG A 528 -10.41 19.52 -19.07
C ARG A 528 -10.53 21.04 -19.14
N GLU A 529 -9.91 21.69 -20.12
CA GLU A 529 -10.02 23.15 -20.31
C GLU A 529 -11.41 23.56 -20.83
N TYR A 530 -12.12 22.65 -21.51
CA TYR A 530 -13.46 22.93 -22.02
C TYR A 530 -14.51 22.76 -20.92
N ARG A 531 -15.51 23.65 -20.88
CA ARG A 531 -16.61 23.61 -19.88
C ARG A 531 -17.32 22.26 -19.78
N ASN A 532 -17.65 21.64 -20.93
CA ASN A 532 -18.28 20.32 -20.95
C ASN A 532 -17.32 19.23 -20.45
N GLY A 533 -16.03 19.37 -20.73
CA GLY A 533 -14.97 18.50 -20.23
C GLY A 533 -14.80 18.59 -18.72
N GLN A 534 -14.88 19.78 -18.12
CA GLN A 534 -14.85 19.96 -16.67
C GLN A 534 -16.02 19.24 -15.97
N ILE A 535 -17.24 19.35 -16.51
CA ILE A 535 -18.41 18.68 -15.96
C ILE A 535 -18.25 17.16 -16.04
N ALA A 536 -17.87 16.66 -17.22
CA ALA A 536 -17.61 15.22 -17.42
C ALA A 536 -16.51 14.72 -16.49
N TYR A 537 -15.43 15.49 -16.31
CA TYR A 537 -14.34 15.17 -15.40
C TYR A 537 -14.80 15.03 -13.94
N ARG A 538 -15.67 15.92 -13.46
CA ARG A 538 -16.21 15.85 -12.08
C ARG A 538 -17.13 14.64 -11.89
N ILE A 539 -18.05 14.39 -12.83
CA ILE A 539 -18.97 13.24 -12.76
C ILE A 539 -18.18 11.92 -12.80
N LEU A 540 -17.24 11.81 -13.76
CA LEU A 540 -16.39 10.64 -13.88
C LEU A 540 -15.47 10.49 -12.66
N GLY A 541 -14.99 11.59 -12.09
CA GLY A 541 -14.22 11.60 -10.84
C GLY A 541 -14.99 10.99 -9.67
N VAL A 542 -16.28 11.33 -9.52
CA VAL A 542 -17.15 10.71 -8.49
C VAL A 542 -17.34 9.22 -8.75
N ALA A 543 -17.60 8.82 -10.00
CA ALA A 543 -17.74 7.41 -10.35
C ALA A 543 -16.46 6.61 -10.05
N VAL A 544 -15.29 7.14 -10.43
CA VAL A 544 -13.99 6.53 -10.13
C VAL A 544 -13.77 6.45 -8.61
N PHE A 545 -14.11 7.49 -7.86
CA PHE A 545 -13.98 7.47 -6.40
C PHE A 545 -14.85 6.36 -5.78
N LEU A 546 -16.10 6.19 -6.24
CA LEU A 546 -16.96 5.10 -5.78
C LEU A 546 -16.36 3.72 -6.08
N LEU A 547 -15.74 3.54 -7.24
CA LEU A 547 -15.02 2.30 -7.57
C LEU A 547 -13.81 2.07 -6.64
N VAL A 548 -13.05 3.12 -6.31
CA VAL A 548 -11.97 3.01 -5.32
C VAL A 548 -12.53 2.58 -3.97
N VAL A 549 -13.65 3.14 -3.51
CA VAL A 549 -14.29 2.73 -2.25
C VAL A 549 -14.64 1.24 -2.27
N GLN A 550 -15.16 0.71 -3.37
CA GLN A 550 -15.48 -0.71 -3.48
C GLN A 550 -14.23 -1.59 -3.45
N ILE A 551 -13.16 -1.17 -4.11
CA ILE A 551 -11.85 -1.85 -4.04
C ILE A 551 -11.33 -1.89 -2.59
N VAL A 552 -11.41 -0.76 -1.87
CA VAL A 552 -10.98 -0.71 -0.46
C VAL A 552 -11.83 -1.61 0.43
N ARG A 553 -13.11 -1.78 0.12
CA ARG A 553 -13.99 -2.72 0.83
C ARG A 553 -13.72 -4.20 0.51
N GLY A 554 -12.81 -4.48 -0.43
CA GLY A 554 -12.52 -5.86 -0.86
C GLY A 554 -13.54 -6.43 -1.85
N VAL A 555 -14.35 -5.59 -2.51
CA VAL A 555 -15.28 -6.06 -3.54
C VAL A 555 -14.50 -6.39 -4.81
N ASP A 556 -14.61 -7.62 -5.28
CA ASP A 556 -14.12 -8.01 -6.60
C ASP A 556 -15.00 -7.37 -7.68
N LEU A 557 -14.48 -6.31 -8.31
CA LEU A 557 -15.16 -5.60 -9.40
C LEU A 557 -15.37 -6.47 -10.65
N THR A 558 -14.63 -7.57 -10.79
CA THR A 558 -14.78 -8.48 -11.93
C THR A 558 -16.00 -9.38 -11.81
N ALA A 559 -16.53 -9.58 -10.60
CA ALA A 559 -17.77 -10.32 -10.38
C ALA A 559 -19.02 -9.61 -10.96
N TRP A 560 -18.87 -8.38 -11.47
CA TRP A 560 -19.93 -7.63 -12.16
C TRP A 560 -19.94 -7.85 -13.68
N LEU A 561 -18.94 -8.55 -14.22
CA LEU A 561 -18.89 -9.04 -15.60
C LEU A 561 -19.49 -10.44 -15.67
#